data_AF-A0A7X7I5J3-F1
#
_entry.id   AF-A0A7X7I5J3-F1
#
_cell.length_a   1.000
_cell.length_b   1.000
_cell.length_c   1.000
_cell.angle_alpha   90.00
_cell.angle_beta   90.00
_cell.angle_gamma   90.00
#
_symmetry.space_group_name_H-M   'P 1'
#
loop_
_entity.id
_entity.type
_entity.pdbx_description
1 polymer ?
#
loop_
_entity_poly.entity_id
_entity_poly.type
_entity_poly.pdbx_seq_one_letter_code
_entity_poly.pdbx_strand_id
1 'polypeptide(L)'
;MTILERNKLVLDNLQLAKYWAQKSSLNFDDATQICCVALIEATEYWDPDRGDFGVIAGYFCRKNLHFAILGNTIRQPHIKKYRTENTFQSLDTPITEDGSTLAEVLPDTTEDNSIFWNDLERLLSDKELKVCRMYSEGYSFSEISHILKIRRLDMYRMKSKIFEKLKRANEIEVMYC
;
A
#
# COMPACT_ATOMS: atom_id res chain seq x y z
N MET A 1 27.31 26.05 -3.52
CA MET A 1 26.47 26.72 -2.49
C MET A 1 27.02 26.37 -1.12
N THR A 2 27.27 27.36 -0.29
CA THR A 2 27.71 27.16 1.10
C THR A 2 26.52 26.80 2.00
N ILE A 3 26.79 26.31 3.22
CA ILE A 3 25.73 25.99 4.20
C ILE A 3 24.91 27.24 4.57
N LEU A 4 25.56 28.40 4.69
CA LEU A 4 24.87 29.66 5.03
C LEU A 4 23.96 30.13 3.90
N GLU A 5 24.42 30.02 2.65
CA GLU A 5 23.60 30.32 1.46
C GLU A 5 22.40 29.39 1.35
N ARG A 6 22.60 28.08 1.61
CA ARG A 6 21.53 27.08 1.62
C ARG A 6 20.46 27.43 2.65
N ASN A 7 20.87 27.70 3.89
CA ASN A 7 19.95 28.04 4.97
C ASN A 7 19.16 29.31 4.65
N LYS A 8 19.84 30.34 4.14
CA LYS A 8 19.19 31.59 3.73
C LYS A 8 18.16 31.36 2.63
N LEU A 9 18.53 30.59 1.59
CA LEU A 9 17.62 30.26 0.49
C LEU A 9 16.35 29.55 0.97
N VAL A 10 16.47 28.61 1.91
CA VAL A 10 15.32 27.93 2.52
C VAL A 10 14.47 28.90 3.34
N LEU A 11 15.09 29.72 4.18
CA LEU A 11 14.39 30.68 5.05
C LEU A 11 13.60 31.71 4.23
N ASP A 12 14.20 32.25 3.17
CA ASP A 12 13.59 33.22 2.27
C ASP A 12 12.36 32.64 1.54
N ASN A 13 12.27 31.31 1.44
CA ASN A 13 11.20 30.59 0.73
C ASN A 13 10.22 29.85 1.65
N LEU A 14 10.24 30.07 2.97
CA LEU A 14 9.32 29.40 3.91
C LEU A 14 7.84 29.64 3.61
N GLN A 15 7.49 30.79 3.02
CA GLN A 15 6.11 31.06 2.61
C GLN A 15 5.62 30.10 1.52
N LEU A 16 6.52 29.60 0.68
CA LEU A 16 6.21 28.59 -0.33
C LEU A 16 5.79 27.27 0.34
N ALA A 17 6.43 26.89 1.45
CA ALA A 17 6.03 25.71 2.21
C ALA A 17 4.60 25.83 2.75
N LYS A 18 4.26 26.99 3.34
CA LYS A 18 2.90 27.27 3.82
C LYS A 18 1.86 27.25 2.70
N TYR A 19 2.19 27.84 1.56
CA TYR A 19 1.31 27.83 0.37
C TYR A 19 0.98 26.41 -0.10
N TRP A 20 1.97 25.51 -0.16
CA TRP A 20 1.73 24.12 -0.55
C TRP A 20 1.03 23.32 0.55
N ALA A 21 1.31 23.59 1.82
CA ALA A 21 0.64 22.97 2.95
C ALA A 21 -0.88 23.24 2.96
N GLN A 22 -1.31 24.46 2.62
CA GLN A 22 -2.73 24.84 2.52
C GLN A 22 -3.51 24.04 1.47
N LYS A 23 -2.82 23.44 0.50
CA LYS A 23 -3.43 22.62 -0.56
C LYS A 23 -3.47 21.13 -0.22
N SER A 24 -2.92 20.75 0.93
CA SER A 24 -2.90 19.37 1.42
C SER A 24 -4.19 19.05 2.17
N SER A 25 -4.56 17.76 2.21
CA SER A 25 -5.59 17.23 3.10
C SER A 25 -5.06 16.86 4.48
N LEU A 26 -3.74 16.93 4.70
CA LEU A 26 -3.11 16.68 5.98
C LEU A 26 -3.34 17.84 6.95
N ASN A 27 -3.09 17.58 8.24
CA ASN A 27 -2.99 18.66 9.22
C ASN A 27 -1.99 19.73 8.74
N PHE A 28 -2.35 21.01 8.88
CA PHE A 28 -1.59 22.12 8.34
C PHE A 28 -0.15 22.18 8.86
N ASP A 29 0.07 21.89 10.15
CA ASP A 29 1.40 21.95 10.75
C ASP A 29 2.29 20.81 10.25
N ASP A 30 1.74 19.59 10.15
CA ASP A 30 2.42 18.43 9.58
C ASP A 30 2.77 18.67 8.10
N ALA A 31 1.81 19.17 7.32
CA ALA A 31 2.01 19.50 5.92
C ALA A 31 3.09 20.58 5.75
N THR A 32 3.11 21.58 6.62
CA THR A 32 4.12 22.63 6.62
C THR A 32 5.51 22.07 6.91
N GLN A 33 5.65 21.20 7.91
CA GLN A 33 6.92 20.55 8.23
C GLN A 33 7.44 19.69 7.07
N ILE A 34 6.56 18.90 6.45
CA ILE A 34 6.90 18.10 5.26
C ILE A 34 7.42 19.00 4.13
N CYS A 35 6.75 20.12 3.87
CA CYS A 35 7.20 21.08 2.88
C CYS A 35 8.52 21.76 3.25
N CYS A 36 8.78 22.07 4.52
CA CYS A 36 10.08 22.60 4.96
C CYS A 36 11.22 21.61 4.68
N VAL A 37 11.02 20.31 4.93
CA VAL A 37 12.00 19.27 4.55
C VAL A 37 12.17 19.21 3.03
N ALA A 38 11.08 19.34 2.27
CA ALA A 38 11.14 19.38 0.82
C ALA A 38 11.90 20.59 0.26
N LEU A 39 11.84 21.76 0.92
CA LEU A 39 12.67 22.92 0.56
C LEU A 39 14.16 22.62 0.74
N ILE A 40 14.51 21.96 1.86
CA ILE A 40 15.88 21.54 2.15
C ILE A 40 16.37 20.54 1.09
N GLU A 41 15.55 19.57 0.70
CA GLU A 41 15.86 18.62 -0.38
C GLU A 41 16.06 19.35 -1.72
N ALA A 42 15.17 20.29 -2.05
CA ALA A 42 15.23 21.04 -3.31
C ALA A 42 16.53 21.84 -3.48
N THR A 43 17.13 22.34 -2.38
CA THR A 43 18.43 23.04 -2.46
C THR A 43 19.58 22.18 -2.97
N GLU A 44 19.49 20.86 -2.86
CA GLU A 44 20.52 19.92 -3.34
C GLU A 44 20.44 19.71 -4.85
N TYR A 45 19.29 19.97 -5.45
CA TYR A 45 19.02 19.75 -6.87
C TYR A 45 18.86 21.05 -7.67
N TRP A 46 18.77 22.19 -6.99
CA TRP A 46 18.57 23.48 -7.65
C TRP A 46 19.88 24.00 -8.26
N ASP A 47 19.76 24.40 -9.52
CA ASP A 47 20.82 25.03 -10.30
C ASP A 47 20.35 26.45 -10.67
N PRO A 48 21.02 27.51 -10.19
CA PRO A 48 20.62 28.89 -10.44
C PRO A 48 20.64 29.26 -11.93
N ASP A 49 21.45 28.57 -12.74
CA ASP A 49 21.53 28.83 -14.17
C ASP A 49 20.35 28.24 -14.95
N ARG A 50 19.53 27.40 -14.32
CA ARG A 50 18.40 26.69 -14.94
C ARG A 50 17.03 27.28 -14.61
N GLY A 51 16.96 28.25 -13.70
CA GLY A 51 15.72 28.97 -13.39
C GLY A 51 15.45 29.14 -11.89
N ASP A 52 14.20 29.50 -11.59
CA ASP A 52 13.79 29.89 -10.24
C ASP A 52 13.70 28.71 -9.25
N PHE A 53 14.15 28.94 -8.02
CA PHE A 53 14.11 27.96 -6.93
C PHE A 53 12.68 27.52 -6.62
N GLY A 54 11.69 28.42 -6.72
CA GLY A 54 10.30 28.13 -6.42
C GLY A 54 9.71 27.00 -7.26
N VAL A 55 10.17 26.84 -8.51
CA VAL A 55 9.71 25.80 -9.43
C VAL A 55 10.14 24.42 -8.94
N ILE A 56 11.41 24.23 -8.64
CA ILE A 56 11.94 22.95 -8.17
C ILE A 56 11.45 22.66 -6.75
N ALA A 57 11.42 23.66 -5.88
CA ALA A 57 10.88 23.56 -4.52
C ALA A 57 9.42 23.12 -4.51
N GLY A 58 8.59 23.68 -5.40
CA GLY A 58 7.18 23.28 -5.54
C GLY A 58 7.01 21.83 -5.99
N TYR A 59 7.87 21.35 -6.90
CA TYR A 59 7.88 19.94 -7.29
C TYR A 59 8.15 19.01 -6.08
N PHE A 60 9.19 19.29 -5.29
CA PHE A 60 9.52 18.50 -4.11
C PHE A 60 8.43 18.58 -3.03
N CYS A 61 7.85 19.77 -2.78
CA CYS A 61 6.74 19.92 -1.84
C CYS A 61 5.55 19.04 -2.23
N ARG A 62 5.14 19.08 -3.50
CA ARG A 62 4.03 18.27 -4.00
C ARG A 62 4.34 16.77 -3.93
N LYS A 63 5.55 16.37 -4.32
CA LYS A 63 6.02 14.98 -4.26
C LYS A 63 5.96 14.45 -2.83
N ASN A 64 6.52 15.17 -1.87
CA ASN A 64 6.64 14.70 -0.49
C ASN A 64 5.28 14.71 0.24
N LEU A 65 4.43 15.71 -0.02
CA LEU A 65 3.04 15.70 0.46
C LEU A 65 2.26 14.51 -0.10
N HIS A 66 2.41 14.21 -1.40
CA HIS A 66 1.75 13.07 -2.02
C HIS A 66 2.18 11.75 -1.37
N PHE A 67 3.47 11.56 -1.11
CA PHE A 67 3.96 10.37 -0.40
C PHE A 67 3.48 10.30 1.04
N ALA A 68 3.41 11.42 1.76
CA ALA A 68 2.91 11.46 3.13
C ALA A 68 1.42 11.10 3.22
N ILE A 69 0.60 11.61 2.29
CA ILE A 69 -0.82 11.26 2.20
C ILE A 69 -0.97 9.77 1.95
N LEU A 70 -0.28 9.23 0.94
CA LEU A 70 -0.36 7.80 0.62
C LEU A 70 0.13 6.91 1.78
N GLY A 71 1.26 7.27 2.39
CA GLY A 71 1.89 6.51 3.47
C GLY A 71 1.07 6.46 4.76
N ASN A 72 0.28 7.50 5.07
CA ASN A 72 -0.58 7.55 6.24
C ASN A 72 -1.88 6.73 6.08
N THR A 73 -2.37 6.55 4.85
CA THR A 73 -3.57 5.72 4.59
C THR A 73 -3.24 4.24 4.42
N ILE A 74 -2.18 3.89 3.69
CA ILE A 74 -1.76 2.50 3.51
C ILE A 74 -0.24 2.48 3.34
N ARG A 75 0.46 1.75 4.20
CA ARG A 75 1.89 1.46 4.01
C ARG A 75 2.06 0.48 2.85
N GLN A 76 1.88 0.93 1.60
CA GLN A 76 2.03 0.08 0.42
C GLN A 76 3.51 0.01 0.00
N PRO A 77 4.13 -1.18 0.01
CA PRO A 77 5.43 -1.36 -0.60
C PRO A 77 5.28 -1.29 -2.12
N HIS A 78 5.62 -0.13 -2.71
CA HIS A 78 5.83 0.07 -4.15
C HIS A 78 4.76 -0.58 -5.07
N ILE A 79 3.54 -0.04 -5.15
CA ILE A 79 2.55 -0.52 -6.12
C ILE A 79 2.21 0.54 -7.17
N LYS A 80 2.21 0.05 -8.41
CA LYS A 80 1.84 0.67 -9.68
C LYS A 80 0.61 1.56 -9.55
N LYS A 81 0.58 2.64 -10.34
CA LYS A 81 -0.55 3.56 -10.59
C LYS A 81 -1.84 2.82 -10.94
N TYR A 82 -2.51 2.21 -9.97
CA TYR A 82 -3.91 1.91 -10.08
C TYR A 82 -4.65 3.13 -9.60
N ARG A 83 -5.45 3.68 -10.50
CA ARG A 83 -6.42 4.74 -10.27
C ARG A 83 -7.53 4.14 -9.40
N THR A 84 -7.25 3.88 -8.12
CA THR A 84 -8.29 3.58 -7.15
C THR A 84 -8.86 4.91 -6.71
N GLU A 85 -10.01 5.27 -7.29
CA GLU A 85 -10.94 6.29 -6.79
C GLU A 85 -11.59 5.83 -5.47
N ASN A 86 -10.83 5.16 -4.61
CA ASN A 86 -11.30 4.66 -3.31
C ASN A 86 -10.95 5.72 -2.26
N THR A 87 -11.84 6.70 -2.10
CA THR A 87 -11.91 7.42 -0.83
C THR A 87 -12.38 6.44 0.24
N PHE A 88 -11.47 6.04 1.13
CA PHE A 88 -11.82 5.23 2.29
C PHE A 88 -12.83 6.01 3.15
N GLN A 89 -13.90 5.34 3.58
CA GLN A 89 -14.85 5.89 4.54
C GLN A 89 -14.57 5.31 5.92
N SER A 90 -14.77 6.13 6.95
CA SER A 90 -14.70 5.64 8.33
C SER A 90 -15.87 4.70 8.62
N LEU A 91 -15.61 3.61 9.34
CA LEU A 91 -16.66 2.73 9.84
C LEU A 91 -17.59 3.44 10.82
N ASP A 92 -17.13 4.51 11.47
CA ASP A 92 -17.91 5.34 12.40
C ASP A 92 -18.81 6.36 11.67
N THR A 93 -18.85 6.35 10.33
CA THR A 93 -19.69 7.29 9.57
C THR A 93 -21.17 6.98 9.84
N PRO A 94 -21.97 7.93 10.35
CA PRO A 94 -23.40 7.70 10.57
C PRO A 94 -24.13 7.57 9.23
N ILE A 95 -24.96 6.54 9.09
CA ILE A 95 -25.76 6.27 7.88
C ILE A 95 -27.20 6.78 8.07
N THR A 96 -27.71 6.73 9.30
CA THR A 96 -29.08 7.14 9.64
C THR A 96 -29.08 8.26 10.67
N GLU A 97 -30.20 9.00 10.75
CA GLU A 97 -30.42 10.02 11.78
C GLU A 97 -30.46 9.43 13.20
N ASP A 98 -30.71 8.12 13.30
CA ASP A 98 -30.75 7.37 14.57
C ASP A 98 -29.34 7.06 15.13
N GLY A 99 -28.29 7.39 14.39
CA GLY A 99 -26.90 7.25 14.82
C GLY A 99 -26.24 5.91 14.48
N SER A 100 -26.90 5.03 13.70
CA SER A 100 -26.28 3.78 13.25
C SER A 100 -25.09 4.05 12.35
N THR A 101 -24.01 3.33 12.61
CA THR A 101 -22.72 3.50 11.93
C THR A 101 -22.56 2.55 10.74
N LEU A 102 -21.63 2.86 9.84
CA LEU A 102 -21.27 1.99 8.73
C LEU A 102 -20.77 0.60 9.20
N ALA A 103 -20.13 0.53 10.36
CA ALA A 103 -19.73 -0.73 10.97
C ALA A 103 -20.91 -1.70 11.20
N GLU A 104 -22.07 -1.18 11.60
CA GLU A 104 -23.23 -1.99 11.99
C GLU A 104 -23.96 -2.62 10.81
N VAL A 105 -23.86 -2.00 9.63
CA VAL A 105 -24.56 -2.44 8.42
C VAL A 105 -23.71 -3.39 7.57
N LEU A 106 -22.38 -3.38 7.77
CA LEU A 106 -21.49 -4.27 7.05
C LEU A 106 -21.68 -5.71 7.54
N PRO A 107 -22.08 -6.65 6.67
CA PRO A 107 -22.19 -8.04 7.06
C PRO A 107 -20.80 -8.58 7.40
N ASP A 108 -20.70 -9.33 8.49
CA ASP A 108 -19.49 -10.11 8.77
C ASP A 108 -19.45 -11.29 7.80
N THR A 109 -18.72 -11.12 6.71
CA THR A 109 -18.50 -12.17 5.70
C THR A 109 -17.29 -13.03 6.04
N THR A 110 -16.90 -13.14 7.32
CA THR A 110 -16.06 -14.28 7.73
C THR A 110 -16.88 -15.56 7.61
N GLU A 111 -17.12 -15.98 6.37
CA GLU A 111 -17.49 -17.36 6.07
C GLU A 111 -16.49 -18.24 6.82
N ASP A 112 -17.02 -19.19 7.58
CA ASP A 112 -16.21 -20.15 8.31
C ASP A 112 -15.41 -20.97 7.30
N ASN A 113 -14.22 -20.47 6.96
CA ASN A 113 -13.30 -21.09 6.02
C ASN A 113 -12.84 -22.47 6.50
N SER A 114 -13.27 -22.92 7.69
CA SER A 114 -13.07 -24.29 8.16
C SER A 114 -13.53 -25.31 7.11
N ILE A 115 -14.66 -25.08 6.43
CA ILE A 115 -15.16 -25.98 5.38
C ILE A 115 -14.18 -26.03 4.21
N PHE A 116 -13.76 -24.86 3.70
CA PHE A 116 -12.78 -24.75 2.61
C PHE A 116 -11.45 -25.44 2.95
N TRP A 117 -10.93 -25.23 4.16
CA TRP A 117 -9.67 -25.84 4.58
C TRP A 117 -9.79 -27.34 4.82
N ASN A 118 -10.93 -27.83 5.33
CA ASN A 118 -11.20 -29.25 5.50
C ASN A 118 -11.23 -30.00 4.16
N ASP A 119 -11.81 -29.39 3.11
CA ASP A 119 -11.83 -29.99 1.78
C ASP A 119 -10.46 -29.95 1.11
N LEU A 120 -9.68 -28.88 1.33
CA LEU A 120 -8.29 -28.82 0.90
C LEU A 120 -7.39 -29.86 1.58
N GLU A 121 -7.61 -30.14 2.87
CA GLU A 121 -6.89 -31.19 3.61
C GLU A 121 -7.08 -32.58 3.01
N ARG A 122 -8.23 -32.84 2.37
CA ARG A 122 -8.50 -34.09 1.66
C ARG A 122 -7.81 -34.19 0.30
N LEU A 123 -7.56 -33.04 -0.36
CA LEU A 123 -7.03 -32.96 -1.73
C LEU A 123 -5.50 -32.79 -1.78
N LEU A 124 -4.96 -32.06 -0.81
CA LEU A 124 -3.56 -31.64 -0.79
C LEU A 124 -2.78 -32.43 0.25
N SER A 125 -1.50 -32.67 -0.03
CA SER A 125 -0.58 -33.18 1.00
C SER A 125 -0.25 -32.09 2.02
N ASP A 126 0.17 -32.45 3.24
CA ASP A 126 0.52 -31.49 4.31
C ASP A 126 1.50 -30.40 3.84
N LYS A 127 2.45 -30.74 2.99
CA LYS A 127 3.41 -29.78 2.42
C LYS A 127 2.75 -28.80 1.46
N GLU A 128 1.84 -29.29 0.61
CA GLU A 128 1.07 -28.46 -0.34
C GLU A 128 0.10 -27.55 0.43
N LEU A 129 -0.59 -28.08 1.44
CA LEU A 129 -1.51 -27.34 2.30
C LEU A 129 -0.79 -26.21 3.05
N LYS A 130 0.40 -26.49 3.59
CA LYS A 130 1.22 -25.47 4.27
C LYS A 130 1.61 -24.33 3.33
N VAL A 131 1.94 -24.65 2.08
CA VAL A 131 2.20 -23.62 1.05
C VAL A 131 0.95 -22.80 0.76
N CYS A 132 -0.23 -23.44 0.66
CA CYS A 132 -1.50 -22.73 0.46
C CYS A 132 -1.86 -21.80 1.62
N ARG A 133 -1.69 -22.24 2.88
CA ARG A 133 -1.95 -21.40 4.07
C ARG A 133 -1.04 -20.18 4.12
N MET A 134 0.26 -20.37 3.91
CA MET A 134 1.19 -19.24 3.86
C MET A 134 0.88 -18.31 2.68
N TYR A 135 0.42 -18.84 1.55
CA TYR A 135 0.01 -18.00 0.44
C TYR A 135 -1.26 -17.18 0.75
N SER A 136 -2.26 -17.76 1.43
CA SER A 136 -3.46 -17.03 1.86
C SER A 136 -3.16 -15.97 2.93
N GLU A 137 -2.11 -16.18 3.73
CA GLU A 137 -1.60 -15.18 4.69
C GLU A 137 -0.82 -14.03 4.01
N GLY A 138 -0.63 -14.08 2.69
CA GLY A 138 -0.03 -13.00 1.90
C GLY A 138 1.45 -13.19 1.56
N TYR A 139 2.07 -14.32 1.93
CA TYR A 139 3.46 -14.59 1.57
C TYR A 139 3.59 -14.93 0.07
N SER A 140 4.63 -14.39 -0.58
CA SER A 140 4.96 -14.77 -1.96
C SER A 140 5.57 -16.17 -2.02
N PHE A 141 5.43 -16.87 -3.16
CA PHE A 141 6.07 -18.18 -3.36
C PHE A 141 7.60 -18.14 -3.22
N SER A 142 8.23 -16.99 -3.47
CA SER A 142 9.67 -16.81 -3.23
C SER A 142 9.97 -16.85 -1.74
N GLU A 143 9.22 -16.10 -0.92
CA GLU A 143 9.38 -16.08 0.55
C GLU A 143 9.08 -17.46 1.15
N ILE A 144 8.00 -18.11 0.71
CA ILE A 144 7.64 -19.46 1.16
C ILE A 144 8.76 -20.45 0.85
N SER A 145 9.40 -20.34 -0.34
CA SER A 145 10.52 -21.22 -0.71
C SER A 145 11.72 -21.05 0.24
N HIS A 146 12.00 -19.82 0.66
CA HIS A 146 13.06 -19.52 1.61
C HIS A 146 12.73 -20.04 3.01
N ILE A 147 11.50 -19.84 3.49
CA ILE A 147 11.05 -20.27 4.84
C ILE A 147 11.03 -21.80 4.94
N LEU A 148 10.46 -22.47 3.95
CA LEU A 148 10.35 -23.93 3.93
C LEU A 148 11.64 -24.62 3.44
N LYS A 149 12.68 -23.86 3.10
CA LYS A 149 13.95 -24.36 2.53
C LYS A 149 13.74 -25.26 1.31
N ILE A 150 12.77 -24.92 0.47
CA ILE A 150 12.45 -25.62 -0.77
C ILE A 150 13.17 -24.92 -1.92
N ARG A 151 13.77 -25.69 -2.83
CA ARG A 151 14.40 -25.10 -4.03
C ARG A 151 13.34 -24.41 -4.88
N ARG A 152 13.65 -23.24 -5.45
CA ARG A 152 12.70 -22.45 -6.25
C ARG A 152 12.03 -23.26 -7.37
N LEU A 153 12.77 -24.11 -8.06
CA LEU A 153 12.22 -24.97 -9.12
C LEU A 153 11.18 -25.97 -8.58
N ASP A 154 11.45 -26.55 -7.41
CA ASP A 154 10.53 -27.48 -6.74
C ASP A 154 9.28 -26.75 -6.25
N MET A 155 9.40 -25.50 -5.81
CA MET A 155 8.27 -24.63 -5.47
C MET A 155 7.38 -24.33 -6.70
N TYR A 156 7.97 -24.03 -7.86
CA TYR A 156 7.21 -23.83 -9.10
C TYR A 156 6.44 -25.09 -9.53
N ARG A 157 7.06 -26.26 -9.44
CA ARG A 157 6.40 -27.54 -9.72
C ARG A 157 5.26 -27.81 -8.73
N MET A 158 5.49 -27.53 -7.46
CA MET A 158 4.49 -27.68 -6.41
C MET A 158 3.30 -26.73 -6.64
N LYS A 159 3.56 -25.48 -7.00
CA LYS A 159 2.53 -24.52 -7.41
C LYS A 159 1.67 -25.09 -8.53
N SER A 160 2.27 -25.50 -9.64
CA SER A 160 1.51 -26.05 -10.78
C SER A 160 0.69 -27.28 -10.38
N LYS A 161 1.26 -28.17 -9.57
CA LYS A 161 0.58 -29.37 -9.09
C LYS A 161 -0.63 -29.06 -8.19
N ILE A 162 -0.50 -28.08 -7.29
CA ILE A 162 -1.61 -27.59 -6.46
C ILE A 162 -2.73 -27.07 -7.36
N PHE A 163 -2.40 -26.18 -8.32
CA PHE A 163 -3.40 -25.63 -9.23
C PHE A 163 -4.10 -26.70 -10.07
N GLU A 164 -3.39 -27.71 -10.57
CA GLU A 164 -4.00 -28.82 -11.30
C GLU A 164 -4.97 -29.64 -10.44
N LYS A 165 -4.60 -29.92 -9.18
CA LYS A 165 -5.48 -30.63 -8.24
C LYS A 165 -6.75 -29.84 -7.93
N LEU A 166 -6.62 -28.55 -7.65
CA LEU A 166 -7.75 -27.67 -7.40
C LEU A 166 -8.67 -27.55 -8.62
N LYS A 167 -8.09 -27.44 -9.82
CA LYS A 167 -8.85 -27.38 -11.07
C LYS A 167 -9.67 -28.65 -11.29
N ARG A 168 -9.07 -29.82 -11.08
CA ARG A 168 -9.78 -31.11 -11.20
C ARG A 168 -10.91 -31.25 -10.17
N ALA A 169 -10.68 -30.81 -8.93
CA ALA A 169 -11.73 -30.85 -7.90
C ALA A 169 -12.93 -29.97 -8.28
N ASN A 170 -12.68 -28.76 -8.79
CA ASN A 170 -13.72 -27.84 -9.23
C ASN A 170 -14.48 -28.35 -10.48
N GLU A 171 -13.77 -28.96 -11.43
CA GLU A 171 -14.40 -29.60 -12.60
C GLU A 171 -15.31 -30.78 -12.22
N ILE A 172 -15.05 -31.46 -11.09
CA ILE A 172 -15.88 -32.55 -10.58
C ILE A 172 -17.14 -31.98 -9.91
N GLU A 173 -17.04 -30.93 -9.08
CA GLU A 173 -18.24 -30.31 -8.46
C GLU A 173 -19.22 -29.74 -9.49
N VAL A 174 -18.73 -29.16 -10.58
CA VAL A 174 -19.58 -28.58 -11.65
C VAL A 174 -20.27 -29.65 -12.50
N MET A 175 -19.81 -30.91 -12.49
CA MET A 175 -20.47 -32.01 -13.22
C MET A 175 -21.53 -32.75 -12.39
N TYR A 176 -21.58 -32.55 -11.07
CA TYR A 176 -22.53 -33.19 -10.15
C TYR A 176 -23.51 -32.20 -9.49
N CYS A 177 -23.50 -30.93 -9.88
CA CYS A 177 -24.56 -29.95 -9.62
C CYS A 177 -25.42 -29.73 -10.87
#